data_AF-A0A1G7R7D7-F1
#
_entry.id   AF-A0A1G7R7D7-F1
#
_cell.length_a   1.000
_cell.length_b   1.000
_cell.length_c   1.000
_cell.angle_alpha   90.00
_cell.angle_beta   90.00
_cell.angle_gamma   90.00
#
_symmetry.space_group_name_H-M   'P 1'
#
loop_
_entity.id
_entity.type
_entity.pdbx_description
1 polymer ?
#
loop_
_entity_poly.entity_id
_entity_poly.type
_entity_poly.pdbx_seq_one_letter_code
_entity_poly.pdbx_strand_id
1 'polypeptide(L)'
;MPAVVRCRNGTRVTIEPTDTVVVLTALESEYAAVRDLVEAPAVHRHAAGTRFEVGRVPGGGGRVVLAVAGAGNAPAAVLAERAIAEFRPRAVLFTGIAGALHDDLELGSVVVATKIYGYHSGFEDHAGFRARPQAWDADHELEQIARHVSRGSSWHRGLSPVSAVRFRPIAAGEVVLNSRETPLADQLRRNYEDAAAIEQESAGTAKAAQLNRAPFLAVRGISDKADGLKYETDGAGWQPVAARNAAAFSMAVAAELLGTAPRAVAARRVSGPVNVSWRADLTGTRSAVERCAVEVHLVPLDDYGRLAAPRLDQVPGVLSDHGRARGLFTGTERLTSDVVGEAAWVRSPPSPDGHRGLAVHRTGQRSAWLPLPGDARGPVLDRDELHARIERSLRWLAELAGLPTPAAVVLAAGLEPAAGLAESRAGGFCTAAHLRVLSEEAVPLPVLLDRAGEAAEDLTARLHHAFRRAC
;
A
#
# COMPACT_ATOMS: atom_id res chain seq x y z
N MET A 1 4.69 -8.68 3.76
CA MET A 1 4.42 -8.44 5.20
C MET A 1 4.62 -6.95 5.42
N PRO A 2 3.83 -6.29 6.29
CA PRO A 2 4.17 -4.92 6.69
C PRO A 2 5.60 -4.93 7.26
N ALA A 3 6.44 -4.01 6.79
CA ALA A 3 7.82 -3.93 7.27
C ALA A 3 7.80 -3.60 8.78
N VAL A 4 8.61 -4.30 9.57
CA VAL A 4 8.67 -4.09 11.02
C VAL A 4 10.02 -3.46 11.37
N VAL A 5 9.99 -2.21 11.78
CA VAL A 5 11.19 -1.45 12.18
C VAL A 5 11.33 -1.51 13.70
N ARG A 6 12.53 -1.83 14.18
CA ARG A 6 12.89 -1.68 15.60
C ARG A 6 13.49 -0.29 15.82
N CYS A 7 12.79 0.54 16.56
CA CYS A 7 13.29 1.84 16.99
C CYS A 7 14.40 1.69 18.04
N ARG A 8 15.24 2.72 18.21
CA ARG A 8 16.36 2.71 19.18
C ARG A 8 15.93 2.51 20.64
N ASN A 9 14.68 2.87 20.97
CA ASN A 9 14.06 2.68 22.28
C ASN A 9 13.42 1.29 22.47
N GLY A 10 13.61 0.35 21.53
CA GLY A 10 13.06 -0.99 21.59
C GLY A 10 11.61 -1.13 21.07
N THR A 11 10.94 -0.03 20.74
CA THR A 11 9.58 -0.07 20.17
C THR A 11 9.60 -0.72 18.78
N ARG A 12 8.64 -1.62 18.53
CA ARG A 12 8.40 -2.20 17.20
C ARG A 12 7.31 -1.42 16.50
N VAL A 13 7.59 -0.95 15.29
CA VAL A 13 6.64 -0.23 14.45
C VAL A 13 6.32 -1.09 13.25
N THR A 14 5.04 -1.42 13.08
CA THR A 14 4.49 -2.06 11.88
C THR A 14 4.18 -0.97 10.85
N ILE A 15 4.69 -1.11 9.63
CA ILE A 15 4.47 -0.19 8.52
C ILE A 15 3.30 -0.72 7.68
N GLU A 16 2.16 -0.03 7.69
CA GLU A 16 1.03 -0.42 6.84
C GLU A 16 1.30 0.03 5.39
N PRO A 17 1.03 -0.80 4.37
CA PRO A 17 1.37 -0.48 2.98
C PRO A 17 0.80 0.87 2.47
N THR A 18 -0.30 1.36 3.05
CA THR A 18 -1.02 2.55 2.59
C THR A 18 -0.62 3.85 3.29
N ASP A 19 0.25 3.81 4.32
CA ASP A 19 0.61 4.98 5.13
C ASP A 19 2.04 5.51 4.88
N THR A 20 2.71 4.97 3.86
CA THR A 20 4.15 5.17 3.64
C THR A 20 4.45 5.84 2.31
N VAL A 21 5.33 6.84 2.32
CA VAL A 21 5.97 7.41 1.13
C VAL A 21 7.44 7.05 1.13
N VAL A 22 7.94 6.55 0.01
CA VAL A 22 9.37 6.38 -0.21
C VAL A 22 9.92 7.67 -0.83
N VAL A 23 10.95 8.23 -0.24
CA VAL A 23 11.73 9.35 -0.79
C VAL A 23 13.12 8.86 -1.13
N LEU A 24 13.48 8.92 -2.41
CA LEU A 24 14.82 8.61 -2.89
C LEU A 24 15.56 9.88 -3.24
N THR A 25 16.87 9.85 -3.02
CA THR A 25 17.80 10.94 -3.29
C THR A 25 19.03 10.37 -4.01
N ALA A 26 19.80 11.18 -4.72
CA ALA A 26 21.00 10.73 -5.43
C ALA A 26 22.28 11.01 -4.62
N LEU A 27 22.33 12.15 -3.92
CA LEU A 27 23.52 12.66 -3.23
C LEU A 27 23.31 12.75 -1.71
N GLU A 28 24.40 12.70 -0.95
CA GLU A 28 24.38 12.85 0.51
C GLU A 28 23.83 14.20 0.98
N SER A 29 24.05 15.28 0.21
CA SER A 29 23.49 16.61 0.52
C SER A 29 21.97 16.66 0.37
N GLU A 30 21.43 15.96 -0.63
CA GLU A 30 19.99 15.81 -0.85
C GLU A 30 19.37 14.93 0.23
N TYR A 31 20.04 13.82 0.55
CA TYR A 31 19.67 12.95 1.66
C TYR A 31 19.59 13.72 2.97
N ALA A 32 20.64 14.46 3.32
CA ALA A 32 20.70 15.27 4.53
C ALA A 32 19.54 16.28 4.58
N ALA A 33 19.25 16.95 3.46
CA ALA A 33 18.16 17.91 3.37
C ALA A 33 16.77 17.29 3.65
N VAL A 34 16.48 16.10 3.11
CA VAL A 34 15.23 15.38 3.44
C VAL A 34 15.28 14.88 4.89
N ARG A 35 16.43 14.35 5.30
CA ARG A 35 16.63 13.71 6.59
C ARG A 35 16.44 14.65 7.77
N ASP A 36 16.80 15.92 7.63
CA ASP A 36 16.57 16.98 8.63
C ASP A 36 15.08 17.22 8.89
N LEU A 37 14.22 16.86 7.94
CA LEU A 37 12.76 16.98 8.05
C LEU A 37 12.10 15.68 8.54
N VAL A 38 12.83 14.58 8.72
CA VAL A 38 12.24 13.31 9.15
C VAL A 38 12.21 13.20 10.68
N GLU A 39 11.03 13.01 11.25
CA GLU A 39 10.86 12.84 12.69
C GLU A 39 11.12 11.39 13.13
N ALA A 40 11.73 11.21 14.30
CA ALA A 40 12.02 9.90 14.93
C ALA A 40 12.60 8.82 13.97
N PRO A 41 13.65 9.14 13.21
CA PRO A 41 14.27 8.28 12.21
C PRO A 41 14.92 7.03 12.84
N ALA A 42 14.70 5.87 12.21
CA ALA A 42 15.28 4.60 12.59
C ALA A 42 15.78 3.83 11.36
N VAL A 43 16.91 3.15 11.50
CA VAL A 43 17.50 2.38 10.40
C VAL A 43 16.72 1.08 10.21
N HIS A 44 16.20 0.88 9.00
CA HIS A 44 15.70 -0.39 8.50
C HIS A 44 16.76 -1.08 7.63
N ARG A 45 17.05 -2.35 7.93
CA ARG A 45 18.05 -3.14 7.19
C ARG A 45 17.34 -4.15 6.30
N HIS A 46 17.45 -3.95 5.00
CA HIS A 46 16.95 -4.91 4.01
C HIS A 46 17.85 -6.15 3.96
N ALA A 47 17.27 -7.31 3.65
CA ALA A 47 17.98 -8.59 3.65
C ALA A 47 19.18 -8.63 2.67
N ALA A 48 19.08 -7.90 1.55
CA ALA A 48 20.17 -7.75 0.57
C ALA A 48 21.23 -6.69 0.96
N GLY A 49 21.21 -6.17 2.19
CA GLY A 49 22.24 -5.25 2.71
C GLY A 49 21.94 -3.76 2.56
N THR A 50 20.92 -3.36 1.77
CA THR A 50 20.48 -1.96 1.68
C THR A 50 19.99 -1.44 3.03
N ARG A 51 20.32 -0.17 3.32
CA ARG A 51 19.84 0.54 4.50
C ARG A 51 18.87 1.62 4.08
N PHE A 52 17.72 1.62 4.72
CA PHE A 52 16.74 2.69 4.63
C PHE A 52 16.65 3.37 6.00
N GLU A 53 16.33 4.65 6.01
CA GLU A 53 15.87 5.31 7.23
C GLU A 53 14.36 5.48 7.19
N VAL A 54 13.71 5.03 8.25
CA VAL A 54 12.25 5.11 8.39
C VAL A 54 11.93 6.03 9.55
N GLY A 55 11.16 7.07 9.27
CA GLY A 55 10.67 8.00 10.29
C GLY A 55 9.24 8.45 9.97
N ARG A 56 8.84 9.58 10.55
CA ARG A 56 7.50 10.16 10.37
C ARG A 56 7.57 11.45 9.57
N VAL A 57 6.51 11.73 8.83
CA VAL A 57 6.30 13.03 8.21
C VAL A 57 5.96 14.05 9.30
N PRO A 58 6.59 15.24 9.33
CA PRO A 58 6.26 16.28 10.30
C PRO A 58 4.81 16.71 10.26
N GLY A 59 4.20 16.85 11.44
CA GLY A 59 2.85 17.41 11.58
C GLY A 59 1.71 16.60 10.93
N GLY A 60 1.98 15.38 10.45
CA GLY A 60 1.01 14.54 9.73
C GLY A 60 0.94 13.09 10.24
N GLY A 61 0.01 12.32 9.65
CA GLY A 61 -0.03 10.87 9.77
C GLY A 61 0.93 10.19 8.78
N GLY A 62 1.44 9.00 9.13
CA GLY A 62 2.19 8.15 8.21
C GLY A 62 3.73 8.13 8.38
N ARG A 63 4.42 7.60 7.37
CA ARG A 63 5.85 7.27 7.40
C ARG A 63 6.58 7.75 6.16
N VAL A 64 7.84 8.13 6.34
CA VAL A 64 8.81 8.32 5.26
C VAL A 64 9.86 7.24 5.33
N VAL A 65 10.13 6.62 4.19
CA VAL A 65 11.27 5.75 3.96
C VAL A 65 12.27 6.51 3.09
N LEU A 66 13.45 6.79 3.60
CA LEU A 66 14.49 7.58 2.94
C LEU A 66 15.71 6.70 2.61
N ALA A 67 16.23 6.82 1.39
CA ALA A 67 17.51 6.23 1.00
C ALA A 67 18.21 7.01 -0.11
N VAL A 68 19.52 6.78 -0.23
CA VAL A 68 20.39 7.32 -1.28
C VAL A 68 20.60 6.27 -2.36
N ALA A 69 20.18 6.58 -3.58
CA ALA A 69 20.36 5.75 -4.76
C ALA A 69 21.78 5.82 -5.30
N GLY A 70 22.44 6.97 -5.19
CA GLY A 70 23.58 7.32 -6.02
C GLY A 70 23.13 7.93 -7.36
N ALA A 71 24.09 8.50 -8.07
CA ALA A 71 23.85 9.14 -9.37
C ALA A 71 23.62 8.12 -10.49
N GLY A 72 22.73 8.45 -11.42
CA GLY A 72 22.46 7.65 -12.63
C GLY A 72 21.16 6.83 -12.57
N ASN A 73 20.60 6.50 -13.73
CA ASN A 73 19.27 5.89 -13.78
C ASN A 73 19.30 4.41 -13.38
N ALA A 74 20.39 3.70 -13.66
CA ALA A 74 20.53 2.29 -13.31
C ALA A 74 20.48 2.05 -11.78
N PRO A 75 21.32 2.70 -10.95
CA PRO A 75 21.23 2.53 -9.50
C PRO A 75 19.90 3.06 -8.94
N ALA A 76 19.37 4.16 -9.46
CA ALA A 76 18.06 4.69 -9.08
C ALA A 76 16.92 3.69 -9.33
N ALA A 77 16.88 3.06 -10.50
CA ALA A 77 15.89 2.03 -10.83
C ALA A 77 15.98 0.83 -9.88
N VAL A 78 17.19 0.32 -9.61
CA VAL A 78 17.42 -0.83 -8.72
C VAL A 78 16.98 -0.52 -7.29
N LEU A 79 17.31 0.66 -6.77
CA LEU A 79 16.91 1.04 -5.42
C LEU A 79 15.40 1.30 -5.32
N ALA A 80 14.80 1.93 -6.33
CA ALA A 80 13.37 2.16 -6.39
C ALA A 80 12.58 0.84 -6.42
N GLU A 81 12.95 -0.10 -7.30
CA GLU A 81 12.38 -1.44 -7.35
C GLU A 81 12.41 -2.11 -5.97
N ARG A 82 13.58 -2.08 -5.31
CA ARG A 82 13.78 -2.69 -4.00
C ARG A 82 12.93 -2.01 -2.92
N ALA A 83 12.87 -0.69 -2.92
CA ALA A 83 12.06 0.06 -1.96
C ALA A 83 10.56 -0.21 -2.17
N ILE A 84 10.10 -0.26 -3.42
CA ILE A 84 8.71 -0.56 -3.73
C ILE A 84 8.34 -1.99 -3.29
N ALA A 85 9.20 -2.97 -3.58
CA ALA A 85 8.98 -4.35 -3.18
C ALA A 85 8.94 -4.53 -1.65
N GLU A 86 9.84 -3.85 -0.93
CA GLU A 86 9.97 -3.95 0.53
C GLU A 86 8.83 -3.25 1.28
N PHE A 87 8.49 -2.02 0.86
CA PHE A 87 7.59 -1.15 1.63
C PHE A 87 6.20 -0.99 1.02
N ARG A 88 6.02 -1.31 -0.26
CA ARG A 88 4.77 -1.15 -1.02
C ARG A 88 4.14 0.23 -0.80
N PRO A 89 4.89 1.31 -1.04
CA PRO A 89 4.50 2.65 -0.61
C PRO A 89 3.27 3.15 -1.37
N ARG A 90 2.56 4.10 -0.75
CA ARG A 90 1.51 4.88 -1.40
C ARG A 90 2.03 5.71 -2.57
N ALA A 91 3.27 6.19 -2.46
CA ALA A 91 3.97 6.89 -3.52
C ALA A 91 5.48 6.80 -3.38
N VAL A 92 6.18 6.97 -4.50
CA VAL A 92 7.61 7.20 -4.56
C VAL A 92 7.84 8.65 -4.97
N LEU A 93 8.68 9.37 -4.23
CA LEU A 93 9.18 10.68 -4.60
C LEU A 93 10.67 10.56 -4.87
N PHE A 94 11.14 11.08 -6.01
CA PHE A 94 12.57 11.33 -6.18
C PHE A 94 12.85 12.81 -5.93
N THR A 95 13.64 13.09 -4.91
CA THR A 95 13.96 14.44 -4.46
C THR A 95 15.45 14.68 -4.65
N GLY A 96 15.80 15.80 -5.28
CA GLY A 96 17.20 16.15 -5.43
C GLY A 96 17.41 17.48 -6.12
N ILE A 97 18.59 17.70 -6.68
CA ILE A 97 18.95 18.89 -7.43
C ILE A 97 18.94 18.62 -8.94
N ALA A 98 18.93 19.68 -9.74
CA ALA A 98 19.03 19.64 -11.19
C ALA A 98 19.66 20.93 -11.74
N GLY A 99 20.20 20.84 -12.96
CA GLY A 99 20.64 22.01 -13.73
C GLY A 99 19.48 22.60 -14.54
N ALA A 100 19.34 23.92 -14.56
CA ALA A 100 18.32 24.59 -15.38
C ALA A 100 18.71 24.61 -16.87
N LEU A 101 17.76 24.27 -17.73
CA LEU A 101 17.91 24.34 -19.19
C LEU A 101 17.38 25.65 -19.79
N HIS A 102 16.68 26.47 -18.99
CA HIS A 102 16.15 27.77 -19.40
C HIS A 102 16.52 28.88 -18.42
N ASP A 103 16.64 30.10 -18.94
CA ASP A 103 17.06 31.27 -18.18
C ASP A 103 16.03 31.77 -17.17
N ASP A 104 14.74 31.49 -17.41
CA ASP A 104 13.63 31.86 -16.53
C ASP A 104 13.61 31.09 -15.19
N LEU A 105 14.46 30.06 -15.04
CA LEU A 105 14.56 29.24 -13.85
C LEU A 105 15.70 29.70 -12.94
N GLU A 106 15.37 30.46 -11.91
CA GLU A 106 16.37 30.93 -10.94
C GLU A 106 16.92 29.83 -10.03
N LEU A 107 18.15 30.02 -9.56
CA LEU A 107 18.75 29.16 -8.54
C LEU A 107 17.84 29.12 -7.30
N GLY A 108 17.71 27.95 -6.70
CA GLY A 108 16.79 27.69 -5.60
C GLY A 108 15.31 27.54 -6.01
N SER A 109 14.96 27.68 -7.30
CA SER A 109 13.61 27.30 -7.78
C SER A 109 13.39 25.80 -7.61
N VAL A 110 12.14 25.41 -7.37
CA VAL A 110 11.69 24.01 -7.36
C VAL A 110 11.00 23.71 -8.69
N VAL A 111 11.43 22.65 -9.37
CA VAL A 111 10.79 22.09 -10.55
C VAL A 111 10.13 20.78 -10.18
N VAL A 112 8.82 20.69 -10.39
CA VAL A 112 8.04 19.45 -10.28
C VAL A 112 7.88 18.90 -11.69
N ALA A 113 8.36 17.68 -11.93
CA ALA A 113 8.29 17.06 -13.24
C ALA A 113 6.84 16.77 -13.60
N THR A 114 6.29 17.45 -14.61
CA THR A 114 4.99 17.05 -15.22
C THR A 114 5.16 15.88 -16.18
N LYS A 115 6.38 15.69 -16.68
CA LYS A 115 6.80 14.62 -17.56
C LYS A 115 8.31 14.43 -17.41
N ILE A 116 8.78 13.19 -17.55
CA ILE A 116 10.20 12.86 -17.55
C ILE A 116 10.56 12.29 -18.91
N TYR A 117 11.56 12.88 -19.58
CA TYR A 117 12.12 12.38 -20.82
C TYR A 117 13.41 11.60 -20.55
N GLY A 118 13.46 10.33 -20.92
CA GLY A 118 14.71 9.57 -21.01
C GLY A 118 15.46 9.98 -22.29
N TYR A 119 16.32 10.99 -22.22
CA TYR A 119 16.80 11.70 -23.41
C TYR A 119 17.90 10.97 -24.20
N HIS A 120 18.49 9.91 -23.64
CA HIS A 120 19.56 9.15 -24.30
C HIS A 120 19.08 8.20 -25.39
N SER A 121 17.79 7.84 -25.41
CA SER A 121 17.28 6.90 -26.42
C SER A 121 17.16 7.58 -27.79
N GLY A 122 17.81 7.02 -28.80
CA GLY A 122 17.78 7.53 -30.17
C GLY A 122 18.54 6.65 -31.15
N PHE A 123 18.61 7.11 -32.39
CA PHE A 123 19.39 6.52 -33.46
C PHE A 123 20.37 7.56 -33.98
N GLU A 124 21.64 7.18 -34.12
CA GLU A 124 22.70 8.08 -34.58
C GLU A 124 23.36 7.53 -35.84
N ASP A 125 23.50 8.39 -36.85
CA ASP A 125 24.21 8.13 -38.10
C ASP A 125 24.93 9.40 -38.57
N HIS A 126 25.43 9.40 -39.82
CA HIS A 126 26.11 10.54 -40.42
C HIS A 126 25.24 11.82 -40.53
N ALA A 127 23.91 11.71 -40.45
CA ALA A 127 22.99 12.86 -40.43
C ALA A 127 22.71 13.37 -39.00
N GLY A 128 23.30 12.74 -37.99
CA GLY A 128 23.20 13.13 -36.58
C GLY A 128 22.16 12.34 -35.78
N PHE A 129 22.08 12.67 -34.49
CA PHE A 129 21.19 12.00 -33.54
C PHE A 129 19.71 12.31 -33.79
N ARG A 130 18.90 11.25 -33.92
CA ARG A 130 17.44 11.31 -33.98
C ARG A 130 16.84 10.71 -32.72
N ALA A 131 16.18 11.54 -31.93
CA ALA A 131 15.60 11.18 -30.65
C ALA A 131 14.50 10.12 -30.79
N ARG A 132 14.51 9.13 -29.88
CA ARG A 132 13.47 8.11 -29.68
C ARG A 132 13.22 7.92 -28.18
N PRO A 133 12.82 8.98 -27.46
CA PRO A 133 12.73 8.96 -26.01
C PRO A 133 11.65 8.00 -25.50
N GLN A 134 11.90 7.44 -24.33
CA GLN A 134 10.81 7.07 -23.43
C GLN A 134 10.38 8.31 -22.65
N ALA A 135 9.08 8.41 -22.40
CA ALA A 135 8.51 9.49 -21.60
C ALA A 135 7.55 8.91 -20.56
N TRP A 136 7.56 9.50 -19.37
CA TRP A 136 6.66 9.15 -18.28
C TRP A 136 5.97 10.41 -17.77
N ASP A 137 4.65 10.45 -17.88
CA ASP A 137 3.85 11.53 -17.29
C ASP A 137 3.83 11.40 -15.76
N ALA A 138 3.67 12.54 -15.08
CA ALA A 138 3.50 12.56 -13.63
C ALA A 138 2.23 11.80 -13.22
N ASP A 139 2.25 11.18 -12.04
CA ASP A 139 1.03 10.65 -11.45
C ASP A 139 0.04 11.79 -11.19
N HIS A 140 -1.20 11.61 -11.65
CA HIS A 140 -2.21 12.67 -11.61
C HIS A 140 -2.54 13.14 -10.18
N GLU A 141 -2.65 12.23 -9.21
CA GLU A 141 -2.97 12.60 -7.82
C GLU A 141 -1.80 13.38 -7.21
N LEU A 142 -0.58 12.89 -7.39
CA LEU A 142 0.63 13.55 -6.90
C LEU A 142 0.82 14.93 -7.52
N GLU A 143 0.58 15.09 -8.81
CA GLU A 143 0.66 16.39 -9.47
C GLU A 143 -0.41 17.36 -8.93
N GLN A 144 -1.66 16.93 -8.74
CA GLN A 144 -2.71 17.77 -8.17
C GLN A 144 -2.37 18.20 -6.74
N ILE A 145 -1.86 17.29 -5.92
CA ILE A 145 -1.39 17.58 -4.56
C ILE A 145 -0.24 18.59 -4.61
N ALA A 146 0.76 18.37 -5.45
CA ALA A 146 1.89 19.29 -5.60
C ALA A 146 1.41 20.69 -6.03
N ARG A 147 0.47 20.78 -6.98
CA ARG A 147 -0.13 22.06 -7.39
C ARG A 147 -0.87 22.72 -6.23
N HIS A 148 -1.61 21.96 -5.42
CA HIS A 148 -2.26 22.48 -4.22
C HIS A 148 -1.24 23.03 -3.21
N VAL A 149 -0.23 22.23 -2.84
CA VAL A 149 0.85 22.61 -1.93
C VAL A 149 1.56 23.88 -2.41
N SER A 150 1.83 24.00 -3.71
CA SER A 150 2.52 25.17 -4.29
C SER A 150 1.77 26.50 -4.13
N ARG A 151 0.44 26.46 -3.98
CA ARG A 151 -0.38 27.66 -3.73
C ARG A 151 -0.31 28.12 -2.27
N GLY A 152 0.05 27.21 -1.36
CA GLY A 152 0.28 27.51 0.04
C GLY A 152 1.68 28.08 0.30
N SER A 153 1.83 28.83 1.39
CA SER A 153 3.12 29.36 1.82
C SER A 153 3.77 28.61 2.99
N SER A 154 3.09 27.61 3.55
CA SER A 154 3.56 26.85 4.71
C SER A 154 4.85 26.07 4.42
N TRP A 155 4.97 25.49 3.24
CA TRP A 155 6.09 24.60 2.88
C TRP A 155 7.44 25.32 2.77
N HIS A 156 7.47 26.64 2.52
CA HIS A 156 8.71 27.41 2.41
C HIS A 156 8.97 28.36 3.60
N ARG A 157 8.24 28.19 4.70
CA ARG A 157 8.46 29.00 5.90
C ARG A 157 9.86 28.76 6.47
N GLY A 158 10.65 29.81 6.57
CA GLY A 158 12.04 29.72 7.07
C GLY A 158 13.06 29.29 6.02
N LEU A 159 12.65 29.11 4.77
CA LEU A 159 13.55 28.91 3.64
C LEU A 159 13.86 30.26 2.99
N SER A 160 15.13 30.48 2.67
CA SER A 160 15.57 31.64 1.89
C SER A 160 16.89 31.31 1.19
N PRO A 161 17.02 31.57 -0.13
CA PRO A 161 15.98 32.02 -1.06
C PRO A 161 15.09 30.87 -1.57
N VAL A 162 13.81 31.16 -1.84
CA VAL A 162 12.91 30.32 -2.64
C VAL A 162 12.33 31.20 -3.75
N SER A 163 12.72 30.92 -4.99
CA SER A 163 12.37 31.80 -6.12
C SER A 163 11.00 31.48 -6.71
N ALA A 164 10.72 30.21 -6.98
CA ALA A 164 9.48 29.77 -7.60
C ALA A 164 9.28 28.25 -7.50
N VAL A 165 8.03 27.80 -7.65
CA VAL A 165 7.70 26.42 -8.03
C VAL A 165 7.24 26.42 -9.49
N ARG A 166 7.80 25.52 -10.31
CA ARG A 166 7.48 25.37 -11.74
C ARG A 166 7.09 23.93 -12.03
N PHE A 167 6.01 23.77 -12.78
CA PHE A 167 5.51 22.46 -13.22
C PHE A 167 5.83 22.31 -14.70
N ARG A 168 6.95 21.65 -15.02
CA ARG A 168 7.48 21.51 -16.39
C ARG A 168 8.19 20.16 -16.55
N PRO A 169 8.37 19.66 -17.78
CA PRO A 169 9.11 18.43 -18.03
C PRO A 169 10.57 18.50 -17.56
N ILE A 170 11.15 17.33 -17.27
CA ILE A 170 12.56 17.17 -16.90
C ILE A 170 13.22 16.16 -17.86
N ALA A 171 14.45 16.47 -18.29
CA ALA A 171 15.28 15.57 -19.09
C ALA A 171 16.19 14.74 -18.15
N ALA A 172 16.03 13.42 -18.18
CA ALA A 172 16.74 12.46 -17.36
C ALA A 172 17.70 11.60 -18.19
N GLY A 173 18.97 11.53 -17.78
CA GLY A 173 20.00 10.75 -18.47
C GLY A 173 21.19 10.41 -17.58
N GLU A 174 22.39 10.33 -18.13
CA GLU A 174 23.60 9.92 -17.38
C GLU A 174 24.69 11.01 -17.39
N VAL A 175 24.42 12.18 -18.00
CA VAL A 175 25.41 13.24 -18.18
C VAL A 175 25.11 14.42 -17.27
N VAL A 176 26.13 14.88 -16.54
CA VAL A 176 26.10 16.20 -15.90
C VAL A 176 26.41 17.24 -16.98
N LEU A 177 25.39 17.98 -17.41
CA LEU A 177 25.54 19.04 -18.40
C LEU A 177 26.07 20.31 -17.72
N ASN A 178 27.29 20.72 -18.07
CA ASN A 178 27.92 21.94 -17.58
C ASN A 178 28.40 22.84 -18.73
N SER A 179 27.64 22.90 -19.84
CA SER A 179 27.85 23.86 -20.91
C SER A 179 26.66 23.82 -21.87
N ARG A 180 26.19 25.00 -22.29
CA ARG A 180 25.13 25.17 -23.29
C ARG A 180 25.62 25.02 -24.73
N GLU A 181 26.93 24.96 -24.93
CA GLU A 181 27.60 24.85 -26.21
C GLU A 181 28.18 23.44 -26.41
N THR A 182 27.32 22.43 -26.30
CA THR A 182 27.69 21.03 -26.50
C THR A 182 26.69 20.34 -27.43
N PRO A 183 27.09 19.25 -28.13
CA PRO A 183 26.15 18.45 -28.93
C PRO A 183 24.94 17.97 -28.13
N LEU A 184 25.12 17.67 -26.84
CA LEU A 184 24.03 17.29 -25.95
C LEU A 184 23.08 18.45 -25.65
N ALA A 185 23.60 19.64 -25.30
CA ALA A 185 22.75 20.82 -25.09
C ALA A 185 21.93 21.16 -26.34
N ASP A 186 22.56 21.02 -27.50
CA ASP A 186 21.92 21.15 -28.81
C ASP A 186 20.82 20.11 -29.05
N GLN A 187 21.07 18.84 -28.70
CA GLN A 187 20.07 17.77 -28.76
C GLN A 187 18.88 18.05 -27.84
N LEU A 188 19.14 18.52 -26.62
CA LEU A 188 18.11 18.87 -25.64
C LEU A 188 17.22 20.00 -26.16
N ARG A 189 17.84 21.09 -26.63
CA ARG A 189 17.11 22.23 -27.23
C ARG A 189 16.28 21.85 -28.44
N ARG A 190 16.76 20.93 -29.30
CA ARG A 190 16.03 20.54 -30.53
C ARG A 190 14.90 19.55 -30.30
N ASN A 191 15.06 18.61 -29.37
CA ASN A 191 14.15 17.47 -29.23
C ASN A 191 13.28 17.52 -27.97
N TYR A 192 13.67 18.33 -26.97
CA TYR A 192 13.06 18.39 -25.65
C TYR A 192 12.97 19.85 -25.16
N GLU A 193 12.60 20.76 -26.06
CA GLU A 193 12.56 22.21 -25.81
C GLU A 193 11.66 22.62 -24.64
N ASP A 194 10.67 21.81 -24.30
CA ASP A 194 9.79 22.02 -23.16
C ASP A 194 10.44 21.67 -21.80
N ALA A 195 11.54 20.90 -21.80
CA ALA A 195 12.22 20.44 -20.59
C ALA A 195 12.88 21.59 -19.82
N ALA A 196 12.41 21.82 -18.60
CA ALA A 196 12.90 22.85 -17.71
C ALA A 196 14.31 22.57 -17.16
N ALA A 197 14.61 21.31 -16.87
CA ALA A 197 15.80 20.93 -16.13
C ALA A 197 16.39 19.60 -16.61
N ILE A 198 17.67 19.39 -16.31
CA ILE A 198 18.41 18.15 -16.56
C ILE A 198 18.94 17.53 -15.26
N GLU A 199 18.79 16.21 -15.12
CA GLU A 199 19.25 15.40 -14.00
C GLU A 199 19.54 13.95 -14.44
N GLN A 200 19.91 13.07 -13.49
CA GLN A 200 20.43 11.74 -13.83
C GLN A 200 19.63 10.52 -13.31
N GLU A 201 18.50 10.66 -12.60
CA GLU A 201 17.88 9.52 -11.90
C GLU A 201 16.39 9.26 -12.19
N SER A 202 15.68 10.27 -12.69
CA SER A 202 14.21 10.24 -12.72
C SER A 202 13.68 9.25 -13.75
N ALA A 203 14.37 9.01 -14.87
CA ALA A 203 13.93 8.04 -15.87
C ALA A 203 14.02 6.60 -15.34
N GLY A 204 15.10 6.27 -14.63
CA GLY A 204 15.27 4.96 -13.98
C GLY A 204 14.22 4.70 -12.92
N THR A 205 13.98 5.70 -12.07
CA THR A 205 12.96 5.62 -11.00
C THR A 205 11.56 5.53 -11.58
N ALA A 206 11.23 6.35 -12.59
CA ALA A 206 9.95 6.30 -13.28
C ALA A 206 9.71 4.93 -13.92
N LYS A 207 10.75 4.32 -14.50
CA LYS A 207 10.64 2.98 -15.08
C LYS A 207 10.33 1.93 -14.03
N ALA A 208 11.03 1.93 -12.90
CA ALA A 208 10.76 1.00 -11.79
C ALA A 208 9.35 1.20 -11.23
N ALA A 209 8.94 2.45 -11.02
CA ALA A 209 7.60 2.78 -10.54
C ALA A 209 6.49 2.32 -11.52
N GLN A 210 6.65 2.56 -12.83
CA GLN A 210 5.73 2.11 -13.87
C GLN A 210 5.57 0.58 -13.86
N LEU A 211 6.68 -0.17 -13.78
CA LEU A 211 6.64 -1.63 -13.76
C LEU A 211 5.91 -2.20 -12.53
N ASN A 212 5.99 -1.50 -11.40
CA ASN A 212 5.32 -1.88 -10.16
C ASN A 212 3.94 -1.24 -9.95
N ARG A 213 3.49 -0.39 -10.88
CA ARG A 213 2.26 0.41 -10.74
C ARG A 213 2.26 1.27 -9.47
N ALA A 214 3.42 1.78 -9.08
CA ALA A 214 3.57 2.70 -7.96
C ALA A 214 3.43 4.16 -8.44
N PRO A 215 2.60 5.00 -7.80
CA PRO A 215 2.58 6.44 -8.08
C PRO A 215 3.96 7.07 -7.88
N PHE A 216 4.35 7.93 -8.81
CA PHE A 216 5.69 8.52 -8.83
C PHE A 216 5.67 10.00 -9.18
N LEU A 217 6.51 10.79 -8.49
CA LEU A 217 6.75 12.20 -8.78
C LEU A 217 8.23 12.54 -8.55
N ALA A 218 8.83 13.27 -9.49
CA ALA A 218 10.16 13.84 -9.33
C ALA A 218 10.07 15.34 -8.96
N VAL A 219 10.82 15.74 -7.94
CA VAL A 219 10.89 17.12 -7.42
C VAL A 219 12.35 17.52 -7.35
N ARG A 220 12.71 18.57 -8.08
CA ARG A 220 14.10 19.02 -8.25
C ARG A 220 14.31 20.46 -7.82
N GLY A 221 15.35 20.74 -7.07
CA GLY A 221 15.82 22.09 -6.79
C GLY A 221 16.87 22.52 -7.82
N ILE A 222 16.77 23.73 -8.36
CA ILE A 222 17.75 24.24 -9.33
C ILE A 222 19.03 24.66 -8.61
N SER A 223 20.13 23.93 -8.83
CA SER A 223 21.44 24.19 -8.21
C SER A 223 22.42 24.95 -9.09
N ASP A 224 22.26 24.84 -10.41
CA ASP A 224 23.11 25.47 -11.42
C ASP A 224 22.31 25.69 -12.72
N LYS A 225 22.90 26.40 -13.68
CA LYS A 225 22.26 26.82 -14.95
C LYS A 225 22.75 26.02 -16.17
N ALA A 226 23.47 24.90 -15.93
CA ALA A 226 24.05 24.04 -16.96
C ALA A 226 24.90 24.80 -18.02
N ASP A 227 25.52 25.91 -17.64
CA ASP A 227 26.11 26.92 -18.54
C ASP A 227 27.64 27.03 -18.45
N GLY A 228 28.28 26.18 -17.65
CA GLY A 228 29.73 26.22 -17.42
C GLY A 228 30.12 26.76 -16.05
N LEU A 229 29.19 27.43 -15.34
CA LEU A 229 29.47 28.09 -14.07
C LEU A 229 29.15 27.21 -12.85
N LYS A 230 28.98 25.91 -13.03
CA LYS A 230 28.61 24.98 -11.95
C LYS A 230 29.54 25.07 -10.73
N TYR A 231 30.86 25.15 -10.94
CA TYR A 231 31.81 25.24 -9.82
C TYR A 231 31.67 26.54 -9.02
N GLU A 232 31.27 27.64 -9.67
CA GLU A 232 31.01 28.91 -9.00
C GLU A 232 29.72 28.84 -8.19
N THR A 233 28.65 28.26 -8.75
CA THR A 233 27.39 28.08 -8.02
C THR A 233 27.53 27.09 -6.86
N ASP A 234 28.30 26.02 -7.05
CA ASP A 234 28.62 25.04 -6.01
C ASP A 234 29.45 25.70 -4.89
N GLY A 235 30.48 26.48 -5.23
CA GLY A 235 31.28 27.26 -4.29
C GLY A 235 30.48 28.33 -3.53
N ALA A 236 29.44 28.88 -4.15
CA ALA A 236 28.49 29.80 -3.52
C ALA A 236 27.42 29.09 -2.66
N GLY A 237 27.45 27.76 -2.57
CA GLY A 237 26.57 26.99 -1.67
C GLY A 237 25.16 26.73 -2.19
N TRP A 238 24.94 26.83 -3.50
CA TRP A 238 23.60 26.64 -4.09
C TRP A 238 23.09 25.20 -4.04
N GLN A 239 23.96 24.19 -4.04
CA GLN A 239 23.53 22.78 -3.91
C GLN A 239 22.74 22.53 -2.61
N PRO A 240 23.25 22.85 -1.40
CA PRO A 240 22.47 22.75 -0.17
C PRO A 240 21.15 23.54 -0.18
N VAL A 241 21.13 24.74 -0.78
CA VAL A 241 19.91 25.56 -0.88
C VAL A 241 18.86 24.88 -1.74
N ALA A 242 19.25 24.47 -2.94
CA ALA A 242 18.38 23.77 -3.88
C ALA A 242 17.85 22.45 -3.29
N ALA A 243 18.73 21.67 -2.64
CA ALA A 243 18.37 20.43 -1.97
C ALA A 243 17.34 20.65 -0.85
N ARG A 244 17.53 21.67 0.00
CA ARG A 244 16.57 22.02 1.07
C ARG A 244 15.21 22.44 0.52
N ASN A 245 15.19 23.24 -0.55
CA ASN A 245 13.95 23.69 -1.16
C ASN A 245 13.17 22.51 -1.77
N ALA A 246 13.87 21.61 -2.48
CA ALA A 246 13.26 20.38 -3.02
C ALA A 246 12.76 19.46 -1.90
N ALA A 247 13.57 19.25 -0.85
CA ALA A 247 13.22 18.43 0.30
C ALA A 247 11.97 18.94 1.03
N ALA A 248 11.91 20.24 1.33
CA ALA A 248 10.78 20.84 1.99
C ALA A 248 9.49 20.71 1.16
N PHE A 249 9.58 20.96 -0.15
CA PHE A 249 8.43 20.80 -1.04
C PHE A 249 7.97 19.34 -1.13
N SER A 250 8.89 18.39 -1.35
CA SER A 250 8.58 16.95 -1.38
C SER A 250 7.95 16.45 -0.10
N MET A 251 8.45 16.88 1.06
CA MET A 251 7.89 16.48 2.37
C MET A 251 6.51 17.08 2.60
N ALA A 252 6.24 18.29 2.10
CA ALA A 252 4.89 18.87 2.14
C ALA A 252 3.91 18.10 1.23
N VAL A 253 4.35 17.67 0.03
CA VAL A 253 3.56 16.79 -0.84
C VAL A 253 3.28 15.45 -0.17
N ALA A 254 4.28 14.84 0.47
CA ALA A 254 4.11 13.60 1.22
C ALA A 254 3.13 13.77 2.40
N ALA A 255 3.21 14.89 3.14
CA ALA A 255 2.30 15.20 4.24
C ALA A 255 0.85 15.31 3.77
N GLU A 256 0.61 16.08 2.70
CA GLU A 256 -0.73 16.25 2.13
C GLU A 256 -1.28 14.92 1.60
N LEU A 257 -0.46 14.14 0.90
CA LEU A 257 -0.85 12.81 0.42
C LEU A 257 -1.29 11.94 1.59
N LEU A 258 -0.48 11.81 2.64
CA LEU A 258 -0.78 10.94 3.78
C LEU A 258 -1.88 11.49 4.71
N GLY A 259 -2.19 12.79 4.61
CA GLY A 259 -3.32 13.42 5.29
C GLY A 259 -4.69 13.09 4.67
N THR A 260 -4.71 12.62 3.42
CA THR A 260 -5.94 12.15 2.76
C THR A 260 -6.11 10.64 2.96
N ALA A 261 -7.34 10.15 3.07
CA ALA A 261 -7.61 8.71 3.14
C ALA A 261 -7.00 8.01 1.90
N PRO A 262 -6.41 6.80 2.04
CA PRO A 262 -5.88 6.06 0.90
C PRO A 262 -6.94 5.93 -0.19
N ARG A 263 -6.55 6.13 -1.45
CA ARG A 263 -7.44 5.94 -2.58
C ARG A 263 -8.09 4.56 -2.46
N ALA A 264 -9.41 4.52 -2.30
CA ALA A 264 -10.15 3.27 -2.39
C ALA A 264 -9.85 2.70 -3.77
N VAL A 265 -9.03 1.65 -3.85
CA VAL A 265 -8.87 0.88 -5.08
C VAL A 265 -10.28 0.38 -5.39
N ALA A 266 -10.87 0.92 -6.46
CA ALA A 266 -12.27 0.69 -6.79
C ALA A 266 -12.56 -0.81 -6.75
N ALA A 267 -13.66 -1.18 -6.07
CA ALA A 267 -14.08 -2.56 -5.95
C ALA A 267 -14.09 -3.21 -7.35
N ARG A 268 -13.35 -4.32 -7.51
CA ARG A 268 -13.16 -4.95 -8.81
C ARG A 268 -14.18 -6.07 -8.94
N ARG A 269 -15.05 -6.01 -9.96
CA ARG A 269 -15.95 -7.13 -10.27
C ARG A 269 -15.15 -8.41 -10.45
N VAL A 270 -15.66 -9.49 -9.88
CA VAL A 270 -15.00 -10.79 -9.92
C VAL A 270 -15.26 -11.46 -11.28
N SER A 271 -14.21 -11.62 -12.09
CA SER A 271 -14.29 -12.25 -13.42
C SER A 271 -13.95 -13.73 -13.35
N GLY A 272 -14.79 -14.54 -12.69
CA GLY A 272 -14.64 -16.00 -12.62
C GLY A 272 -15.23 -16.61 -11.34
N PRO A 273 -15.38 -17.95 -11.28
CA PRO A 273 -15.86 -18.62 -10.08
C PRO A 273 -14.83 -18.49 -8.94
N VAL A 274 -15.30 -18.04 -7.77
CA VAL A 274 -14.49 -17.94 -6.55
C VAL A 274 -14.60 -19.24 -5.78
N ASN A 275 -13.48 -19.94 -5.62
CA ASN A 275 -13.43 -21.17 -4.83
C ASN A 275 -13.29 -20.82 -3.35
N VAL A 276 -14.37 -21.03 -2.59
CA VAL A 276 -14.42 -20.86 -1.14
C VAL A 276 -14.31 -22.22 -0.48
N SER A 277 -13.33 -22.40 0.40
CA SER A 277 -13.27 -23.56 1.31
C SER A 277 -14.14 -23.28 2.52
N TRP A 278 -15.27 -23.96 2.66
CA TRP A 278 -16.21 -23.71 3.76
C TRP A 278 -15.74 -24.38 5.05
N ARG A 279 -16.29 -24.01 6.21
CA ARG A 279 -15.86 -24.50 7.54
C ARG A 279 -15.75 -26.01 7.58
N ALA A 280 -16.71 -26.74 7.02
CA ALA A 280 -16.70 -28.20 6.98
C ALA A 280 -15.50 -28.76 6.20
N ASP A 281 -15.10 -28.09 5.11
CA ASP A 281 -13.94 -28.46 4.30
C ASP A 281 -12.62 -28.10 5.01
N LEU A 282 -12.59 -26.95 5.70
CA LEU A 282 -11.41 -26.46 6.42
C LEU A 282 -11.10 -27.27 7.68
N THR A 283 -12.14 -27.74 8.38
CA THR A 283 -11.99 -28.42 9.67
C THR A 283 -12.03 -29.94 9.57
N GLY A 284 -12.50 -30.46 8.43
CA GLY A 284 -12.78 -31.90 8.27
C GLY A 284 -13.93 -32.40 9.14
N THR A 285 -14.62 -31.53 9.88
CA THR A 285 -15.73 -31.90 10.76
C THR A 285 -17.07 -31.59 10.12
N ARG A 286 -17.92 -32.63 9.97
CA ARG A 286 -19.33 -32.53 9.56
C ARG A 286 -20.19 -33.12 10.67
N SER A 287 -20.39 -32.37 11.76
CA SER A 287 -21.22 -32.85 12.86
C SER A 287 -22.66 -32.36 12.70
N ALA A 288 -23.60 -33.28 12.55
CA ALA A 288 -25.04 -33.00 12.48
C ALA A 288 -25.65 -32.50 13.81
N VAL A 289 -24.85 -32.43 14.88
CA VAL A 289 -25.29 -32.06 16.24
C VAL A 289 -24.89 -30.62 16.59
N GLU A 290 -24.26 -29.90 15.67
CA GLU A 290 -23.83 -28.52 15.92
C GLU A 290 -24.99 -27.54 15.75
N ARG A 291 -25.07 -26.55 16.66
CA ARG A 291 -25.95 -25.41 16.45
C ARG A 291 -25.53 -24.65 15.20
N CYS A 292 -26.52 -24.07 14.51
CA CYS A 292 -26.28 -23.18 13.38
C CYS A 292 -25.26 -22.11 13.76
N ALA A 293 -24.24 -21.94 12.93
CA ALA A 293 -23.27 -20.86 13.04
C ALA A 293 -23.25 -20.05 11.75
N VAL A 294 -23.00 -18.75 11.89
CA VAL A 294 -22.56 -17.93 10.78
C VAL A 294 -21.06 -18.13 10.59
N GLU A 295 -20.67 -18.51 9.38
CA GLU A 295 -19.29 -18.53 8.91
C GLU A 295 -19.06 -17.36 7.96
N VAL A 296 -17.89 -16.72 8.06
CA VAL A 296 -17.48 -15.58 7.24
C VAL A 296 -16.09 -15.86 6.70
N HIS A 297 -15.86 -15.55 5.42
CA HIS A 297 -14.63 -15.83 4.72
C HIS A 297 -14.12 -14.60 3.98
N LEU A 298 -12.82 -14.34 4.10
CA LEU A 298 -12.06 -13.43 3.25
C LEU A 298 -11.25 -14.27 2.27
N VAL A 299 -11.59 -14.21 0.99
CA VAL A 299 -11.02 -15.05 -0.07
C VAL A 299 -10.12 -14.20 -0.98
N PRO A 300 -8.79 -14.36 -0.95
CA PRO A 300 -7.90 -13.64 -1.85
C PRO A 300 -8.18 -13.96 -3.33
N LEU A 301 -8.05 -12.96 -4.20
CA LEU A 301 -8.18 -13.13 -5.67
C LEU A 301 -6.86 -13.11 -6.42
N ASP A 302 -5.80 -12.64 -5.77
CA ASP A 302 -4.45 -12.72 -6.26
C ASP A 302 -3.89 -14.13 -6.04
N ASP A 303 -2.94 -14.57 -6.90
CA ASP A 303 -2.11 -15.77 -6.69
C ASP A 303 -1.12 -15.51 -5.55
N TYR A 304 -1.71 -15.24 -4.40
CA TYR A 304 -1.12 -14.67 -3.23
C TYR A 304 -0.34 -15.76 -2.53
N GLY A 305 0.96 -15.85 -2.87
CA GLY A 305 2.00 -16.67 -2.25
C GLY A 305 1.46 -17.75 -1.32
N ARG A 306 1.01 -18.87 -1.90
CA ARG A 306 0.46 -20.01 -1.15
C ARG A 306 1.34 -20.29 0.06
N LEU A 307 0.74 -20.38 1.24
CA LEU A 307 1.45 -20.68 2.47
C LEU A 307 2.14 -22.04 2.32
N ALA A 308 3.47 -22.04 2.42
CA ALA A 308 4.24 -23.27 2.44
C ALA A 308 3.84 -24.12 3.66
N ALA A 309 3.89 -25.46 3.54
CA ALA A 309 3.48 -26.37 4.60
C ALA A 309 4.10 -26.06 5.98
N PRO A 310 5.41 -25.78 6.11
CA PRO A 310 6.00 -25.44 7.41
C PRO A 310 5.44 -24.16 8.03
N ARG A 311 4.90 -23.25 7.21
CA ARG A 311 4.25 -22.04 7.71
C ARG A 311 2.84 -22.35 8.21
N LEU A 312 2.14 -23.28 7.56
CA LEU A 312 0.79 -23.71 7.94
C LEU A 312 0.79 -24.35 9.34
N ASP A 313 1.82 -25.13 9.68
CA ASP A 313 1.98 -25.76 11.01
C ASP A 313 2.08 -24.76 12.17
N GLN A 314 2.50 -23.52 11.89
CA GLN A 314 2.63 -22.45 12.88
C GLN A 314 1.35 -21.62 13.05
N VAL A 315 0.42 -21.73 12.11
CA VAL A 315 -0.81 -20.94 12.08
C VAL A 315 -1.71 -21.16 13.30
N PRO A 316 -1.90 -22.38 13.85
CA PRO A 316 -2.71 -22.58 15.05
C PRO A 316 -2.35 -21.68 16.23
N GLY A 317 -1.05 -21.45 16.46
CA GLY A 317 -0.57 -20.52 17.49
C GLY A 317 -0.97 -19.08 17.20
N VAL A 318 -0.74 -18.63 15.96
CA VAL A 318 -1.12 -17.28 15.50
C VAL A 318 -2.62 -17.03 15.66
N LEU A 319 -3.45 -18.00 15.28
CA LEU A 319 -4.90 -17.89 15.41
C LEU A 319 -5.36 -17.87 16.87
N SER A 320 -4.73 -18.67 17.73
CA SER A 320 -5.04 -18.72 19.16
C SER A 320 -4.76 -17.38 19.84
N ASP A 321 -3.57 -16.83 19.59
CA ASP A 321 -3.14 -15.55 20.16
C ASP A 321 -4.00 -14.40 19.64
N HIS A 322 -4.28 -14.38 18.34
CA HIS A 322 -5.15 -13.38 17.73
C HIS A 322 -6.58 -13.44 18.26
N GLY A 323 -7.16 -14.65 18.32
CA GLY A 323 -8.51 -14.84 18.84
C GLY A 323 -8.64 -14.39 20.30
N ARG A 324 -7.62 -14.63 21.14
CA ARG A 324 -7.59 -14.13 22.52
C ARG A 324 -7.45 -12.62 22.59
N ALA A 325 -6.52 -12.04 21.82
CA ALA A 325 -6.29 -10.60 21.80
C ALA A 325 -7.53 -9.81 21.35
N ARG A 326 -8.36 -10.41 20.50
CA ARG A 326 -9.58 -9.80 19.96
C ARG A 326 -10.87 -10.23 20.66
N GLY A 327 -10.76 -10.94 21.79
CA GLY A 327 -11.90 -11.36 22.60
C GLY A 327 -12.80 -12.42 21.96
N LEU A 328 -12.36 -13.06 20.87
CA LEU A 328 -13.02 -14.26 20.36
C LEU A 328 -12.83 -15.42 21.33
N PHE A 329 -11.65 -15.56 21.92
CA PHE A 329 -11.37 -16.55 22.94
C PHE A 329 -11.06 -15.89 24.29
N THR A 330 -11.40 -16.56 25.39
CA THR A 330 -10.96 -16.16 26.73
C THR A 330 -9.49 -16.53 26.93
N GLY A 331 -8.82 -15.85 27.84
CA GLY A 331 -7.40 -16.10 28.13
C GLY A 331 -7.14 -17.50 28.72
N THR A 332 -8.16 -18.12 29.33
CA THR A 332 -8.03 -19.36 30.10
C THR A 332 -8.73 -20.57 29.47
N GLU A 333 -9.60 -20.38 28.48
CA GLU A 333 -10.26 -21.52 27.84
C GLU A 333 -9.26 -22.39 27.07
N ARG A 334 -9.49 -23.71 27.14
CA ARG A 334 -8.71 -24.70 26.42
C ARG A 334 -9.15 -24.74 24.97
N LEU A 335 -8.27 -24.38 24.04
CA LEU A 335 -8.58 -24.43 22.62
C LEU A 335 -8.24 -25.80 22.02
N THR A 336 -8.98 -26.19 20.99
CA THR A 336 -8.62 -27.31 20.11
C THR A 336 -8.14 -26.73 18.78
N SER A 337 -7.04 -27.24 18.25
CA SER A 337 -6.48 -26.79 16.99
C SER A 337 -5.86 -27.95 16.23
N ASP A 338 -5.87 -27.88 14.91
CA ASP A 338 -5.26 -28.89 14.05
C ASP A 338 -4.88 -28.29 12.69
N VAL A 339 -4.13 -29.06 11.91
CA VAL A 339 -3.84 -28.81 10.49
C VAL A 339 -4.37 -29.98 9.69
N VAL A 340 -5.43 -29.75 8.94
CA VAL A 340 -6.14 -30.79 8.17
C VAL A 340 -6.08 -30.45 6.69
N GLY A 341 -5.47 -31.35 5.91
CA GLY A 341 -5.28 -31.18 4.47
C GLY A 341 -4.50 -29.91 4.15
N GLU A 342 -5.21 -28.86 3.74
CA GLU A 342 -4.64 -27.61 3.26
C GLU A 342 -5.00 -26.41 4.14
N ALA A 343 -5.56 -26.66 5.34
CA ALA A 343 -6.00 -25.63 6.27
C ALA A 343 -5.51 -25.88 7.70
N ALA A 344 -5.23 -24.79 8.40
CA ALA A 344 -4.98 -24.77 9.84
C ALA A 344 -6.11 -24.04 10.54
N TRP A 345 -6.55 -24.55 11.69
CA TRP A 345 -7.69 -23.97 12.41
C TRP A 345 -7.55 -24.09 13.92
N VAL A 346 -8.30 -23.25 14.63
CA VAL A 346 -8.46 -23.28 16.09
C VAL A 346 -9.92 -23.03 16.44
N ARG A 347 -10.42 -23.69 17.48
CA ARG A 347 -11.79 -23.51 17.98
C ARG A 347 -11.89 -23.62 19.50
N SER A 348 -12.92 -22.99 20.03
CA SER A 348 -13.34 -23.20 21.42
C SER A 348 -13.80 -24.65 21.64
N PRO A 349 -13.84 -25.12 22.89
CA PRO A 349 -14.47 -26.40 23.21
C PRO A 349 -15.91 -26.46 22.68
N PRO A 350 -16.42 -27.66 22.39
CA PRO A 350 -17.85 -27.87 22.19
C PRO A 350 -18.63 -27.31 23.39
N SER A 351 -19.69 -26.56 23.11
CA SER A 351 -20.62 -26.06 24.13
C SER A 351 -22.07 -26.24 23.66
N PRO A 352 -23.05 -26.26 24.58
CA PRO A 352 -24.47 -26.29 24.22
C PRO A 352 -24.87 -25.14 23.29
N ASP A 353 -24.19 -24.01 23.38
CA ASP A 353 -24.43 -22.84 22.54
C ASP A 353 -23.65 -22.86 21.22
N GLY A 354 -23.04 -23.99 20.88
CA GLY A 354 -22.15 -24.15 19.73
C GLY A 354 -20.71 -23.81 20.07
N HIS A 355 -19.85 -23.80 19.06
CA HIS A 355 -18.44 -23.47 19.23
C HIS A 355 -18.01 -22.47 18.17
N ARG A 356 -17.00 -21.67 18.51
CA ARG A 356 -16.49 -20.58 17.69
C ARG A 356 -15.05 -20.85 17.30
N GLY A 357 -14.62 -20.31 16.17
CA GLY A 357 -13.26 -20.59 15.70
C GLY A 357 -12.77 -19.72 14.57
N LEU A 358 -11.51 -19.95 14.24
CA LEU A 358 -10.78 -19.32 13.14
C LEU A 358 -10.09 -20.40 12.32
N ALA A 359 -9.94 -20.16 11.02
CA ALA A 359 -9.20 -21.02 10.12
C ALA A 359 -8.49 -20.21 9.04
N VAL A 360 -7.38 -20.75 8.55
CA VAL A 360 -6.65 -20.22 7.40
C VAL A 360 -6.34 -21.38 6.46
N HIS A 361 -6.73 -21.21 5.21
CA HIS A 361 -6.36 -22.12 4.13
C HIS A 361 -5.00 -21.71 3.53
N ARG A 362 -4.27 -22.65 2.92
CA ARG A 362 -2.98 -22.39 2.27
C ARG A 362 -3.04 -21.33 1.18
N THR A 363 -4.21 -21.07 0.59
CA THR A 363 -4.41 -19.99 -0.41
C THR A 363 -4.43 -18.60 0.22
N GLY A 364 -4.36 -18.51 1.55
CA GLY A 364 -4.53 -17.28 2.29
C GLY A 364 -5.99 -16.95 2.62
N GLN A 365 -6.96 -17.80 2.26
CA GLN A 365 -8.34 -17.63 2.70
C GLN A 365 -8.40 -17.64 4.22
N ARG A 366 -9.03 -16.63 4.81
CA ARG A 366 -9.21 -16.48 6.25
C ARG A 366 -10.68 -16.68 6.58
N SER A 367 -10.98 -17.48 7.59
CA SER A 367 -12.36 -17.83 7.93
C SER A 367 -12.60 -17.75 9.43
N ALA A 368 -13.78 -17.27 9.83
CA ALA A 368 -14.24 -17.24 11.21
C ALA A 368 -15.66 -17.81 11.26
N TRP A 369 -16.02 -18.42 12.39
CA TRP A 369 -17.41 -18.81 12.63
C TRP A 369 -17.85 -18.54 14.06
N LEU A 370 -19.11 -18.14 14.18
CA LEU A 370 -19.78 -17.83 15.42
C LEU A 370 -21.16 -18.51 15.44
N PRO A 371 -21.51 -19.25 16.50
CA PRO A 371 -22.87 -19.79 16.65
C PRO A 371 -23.91 -18.67 16.63
N LEU A 372 -25.09 -18.91 16.07
CA LEU A 372 -26.23 -18.01 16.24
C LEU A 372 -26.85 -18.21 17.63
N PRO A 373 -27.41 -17.15 18.24
CA PRO A 373 -28.23 -17.35 19.43
C PRO A 373 -29.49 -18.14 19.08
N GLY A 374 -30.07 -18.77 20.11
CA GLY A 374 -31.31 -19.51 19.97
C GLY A 374 -32.27 -19.22 21.12
N ASP A 375 -33.54 -19.55 20.89
CA ASP A 375 -34.56 -19.62 21.94
C ASP A 375 -34.84 -21.10 22.31
N ALA A 376 -35.91 -21.34 23.06
CA ALA A 376 -36.33 -22.69 23.43
C ALA A 376 -36.63 -23.61 22.22
N ARG A 377 -36.80 -23.07 21.01
CA ARG A 377 -37.15 -23.79 19.78
C ARG A 377 -35.95 -24.01 18.86
N GLY A 378 -34.80 -23.42 19.15
CA GLY A 378 -33.57 -23.61 18.36
C GLY A 378 -32.91 -22.28 17.96
N PRO A 379 -31.94 -22.32 17.04
CA PRO A 379 -31.25 -21.12 16.57
C PRO A 379 -32.22 -20.17 15.85
N VAL A 380 -32.04 -18.87 16.07
CA VAL A 380 -32.87 -17.81 15.49
C VAL A 380 -32.01 -16.91 14.61
N LEU A 381 -32.48 -16.68 13.39
CA LEU A 381 -31.94 -15.71 12.45
C LEU A 381 -32.55 -14.35 12.75
N ASP A 382 -31.85 -13.57 13.57
CA ASP A 382 -32.14 -12.17 13.82
C ASP A 382 -31.18 -11.28 13.01
N ARG A 383 -31.70 -10.25 12.36
CA ARG A 383 -30.94 -9.43 11.42
C ARG A 383 -29.84 -8.63 12.11
N ASP A 384 -30.15 -8.01 13.24
CA ASP A 384 -29.23 -7.09 13.93
C ASP A 384 -28.08 -7.89 14.55
N GLU A 385 -28.42 -9.05 15.12
CA GLU A 385 -27.42 -9.96 15.66
C GLU A 385 -26.55 -10.59 14.57
N LEU A 386 -27.14 -10.99 13.44
CA LEU A 386 -26.39 -11.52 12.30
C LEU A 386 -25.40 -10.47 11.78
N HIS A 387 -25.86 -9.24 11.58
CA HIS A 387 -25.02 -8.10 11.20
C HIS A 387 -23.85 -7.93 12.16
N ALA A 388 -24.12 -7.85 13.47
CA ALA A 388 -23.09 -7.64 14.48
C ALA A 388 -22.04 -8.77 14.49
N ARG A 389 -22.44 -10.02 14.26
CA ARG A 389 -21.54 -11.18 14.17
C ARG A 389 -20.70 -11.18 12.89
N ILE A 390 -21.30 -10.83 11.76
CA ILE A 390 -20.59 -10.72 10.47
C ILE A 390 -19.57 -9.59 10.54
N GLU A 391 -19.96 -8.40 11.00
CA GLU A 391 -19.04 -7.25 11.12
C GLU A 391 -17.84 -7.61 12.00
N ARG A 392 -18.10 -8.20 13.17
CA ARG A 392 -17.04 -8.63 14.09
C ARG A 392 -16.12 -9.66 13.46
N SER A 393 -16.66 -10.61 12.71
CA SER A 393 -15.90 -11.62 11.99
C SER A 393 -15.03 -11.00 10.89
N LEU A 394 -15.58 -10.07 10.11
CA LEU A 394 -14.82 -9.33 9.08
C LEU A 394 -13.63 -8.59 9.69
N ARG A 395 -13.83 -7.89 10.81
CA ARG A 395 -12.76 -7.19 11.54
C ARG A 395 -11.69 -8.17 12.02
N TRP A 396 -12.06 -9.23 12.73
CA TRP A 396 -11.11 -10.24 13.19
C TRP A 396 -10.28 -10.83 12.04
N LEU A 397 -10.90 -11.15 10.92
CA LEU A 397 -10.19 -11.76 9.79
C LEU A 397 -9.28 -10.76 9.06
N ALA A 398 -9.72 -9.51 8.92
CA ALA A 398 -8.93 -8.49 8.26
C ALA A 398 -7.69 -8.10 9.08
N GLU A 399 -7.83 -8.05 10.40
CA GLU A 399 -6.78 -7.66 11.34
C GLU A 399 -5.82 -8.80 11.71
N LEU A 400 -6.00 -9.99 11.14
CA LEU A 400 -5.15 -11.15 11.43
C LEU A 400 -3.71 -10.90 10.96
N ALA A 401 -2.85 -10.57 11.93
CA ALA A 401 -1.44 -10.27 11.73
C ALA A 401 -0.57 -11.55 11.66
N GLY A 402 0.68 -11.40 11.23
CA GLY A 402 1.63 -12.52 11.12
C GLY A 402 1.42 -13.42 9.90
N LEU A 403 0.36 -13.17 9.13
CA LEU A 403 0.16 -13.77 7.82
C LEU A 403 0.38 -12.73 6.72
N PRO A 404 0.70 -13.18 5.50
CA PRO A 404 0.69 -12.28 4.36
C PRO A 404 -0.71 -11.59 4.22
N THR A 405 -0.71 -10.25 4.05
CA THR A 405 -1.87 -9.38 3.75
C THR A 405 -2.26 -9.39 2.25
N PRO A 406 -3.44 -9.92 1.85
CA PRO A 406 -3.91 -9.87 0.46
C PRO A 406 -4.25 -8.45 0.03
N ALA A 407 -4.08 -8.13 -1.26
CA ALA A 407 -4.38 -6.80 -1.79
C ALA A 407 -5.90 -6.53 -1.82
N ALA A 408 -6.68 -7.52 -2.24
CA ALA A 408 -8.13 -7.49 -2.25
C ALA A 408 -8.71 -8.88 -1.97
N VAL A 409 -9.91 -8.91 -1.39
CA VAL A 409 -10.61 -10.14 -1.00
C VAL A 409 -12.04 -10.11 -1.49
N VAL A 410 -12.54 -11.28 -1.89
CA VAL A 410 -13.98 -11.53 -2.01
C VAL A 410 -14.49 -11.95 -0.66
N LEU A 411 -15.66 -11.43 -0.29
CA LEU A 411 -16.31 -11.78 0.95
C LEU A 411 -17.30 -12.91 0.68
N ALA A 412 -17.32 -13.89 1.56
CA ALA A 412 -18.37 -14.91 1.55
C ALA A 412 -18.90 -15.11 2.97
N ALA A 413 -20.17 -15.46 3.07
CA ALA A 413 -20.80 -15.81 4.33
C ALA A 413 -21.74 -17.01 4.15
N GLY A 414 -21.87 -17.80 5.21
CA GLY A 414 -22.72 -18.97 5.21
C GLY A 414 -23.38 -19.22 6.56
N LEU A 415 -24.46 -20.00 6.55
CA LEU A 415 -25.15 -20.51 7.73
C LEU A 415 -25.14 -22.04 7.66
N GLU A 416 -24.50 -22.68 8.65
CA GLU A 416 -24.38 -24.15 8.67
C GLU A 416 -24.36 -24.72 10.12
N PRO A 417 -25.18 -25.75 10.42
CA PRO A 417 -26.31 -26.20 9.61
C PRO A 417 -27.42 -25.13 9.60
N ALA A 418 -28.05 -24.90 8.45
CA ALA A 418 -29.20 -23.99 8.34
C ALA A 418 -30.55 -24.68 8.63
N ALA A 419 -30.59 -26.01 8.56
CA ALA A 419 -31.80 -26.77 8.81
C ALA A 419 -32.20 -26.59 10.28
N GLY A 420 -33.46 -26.23 10.52
CA GLY A 420 -33.96 -25.94 11.86
C GLY A 420 -33.90 -24.46 12.27
N LEU A 421 -33.32 -23.60 11.42
CA LEU A 421 -33.20 -22.17 11.70
C LEU A 421 -34.53 -21.44 11.53
N ALA A 422 -34.94 -20.66 12.53
CA ALA A 422 -36.15 -19.85 12.47
C ALA A 422 -35.86 -18.36 12.22
N GLU A 423 -36.64 -17.65 11.42
CA GLU A 423 -36.48 -16.20 11.22
C GLU A 423 -37.25 -15.41 12.29
N SER A 424 -36.54 -14.50 12.98
CA SER A 424 -37.13 -13.57 13.95
C SER A 424 -38.26 -12.75 13.30
N ARG A 425 -39.39 -12.60 14.01
CA ARG A 425 -40.58 -11.80 13.61
C ARG A 425 -41.39 -12.30 12.39
N ALA A 426 -40.81 -13.09 11.49
CA ALA A 426 -41.49 -13.60 10.29
C ALA A 426 -42.02 -15.04 10.41
N GLY A 427 -41.55 -15.82 11.40
CA GLY A 427 -42.08 -17.15 11.70
C GLY A 427 -41.70 -18.25 10.70
N GLY A 428 -40.78 -17.98 9.76
CA GLY A 428 -40.28 -18.97 8.80
C GLY A 428 -39.32 -19.96 9.45
N PHE A 429 -39.29 -21.20 8.95
CA PHE A 429 -38.42 -22.28 9.44
C PHE A 429 -37.68 -22.91 8.26
N CYS A 430 -36.37 -23.07 8.38
CA CYS A 430 -35.57 -23.55 7.27
C CYS A 430 -35.39 -25.06 7.23
N THR A 431 -35.52 -25.61 6.03
CA THR A 431 -35.24 -27.03 5.73
C THR A 431 -33.92 -27.23 4.98
N ALA A 432 -33.34 -26.17 4.41
CA ALA A 432 -32.07 -26.24 3.70
C ALA A 432 -30.91 -26.58 4.65
N ALA A 433 -30.02 -27.49 4.25
CA ALA A 433 -28.89 -27.90 5.10
C ALA A 433 -27.85 -26.77 5.28
N HIS A 434 -27.66 -25.94 4.25
CA HIS A 434 -26.70 -24.83 4.24
C HIS A 434 -27.26 -23.66 3.43
N LEU A 435 -26.90 -22.44 3.82
CA LEU A 435 -27.13 -21.22 3.05
C LEU A 435 -25.79 -20.53 2.86
N ARG A 436 -25.47 -20.12 1.63
CA ARG A 436 -24.15 -19.57 1.28
C ARG A 436 -24.31 -18.42 0.30
N VAL A 437 -23.59 -17.33 0.54
CA VAL A 437 -23.59 -16.12 -0.29
C VAL A 437 -22.17 -15.62 -0.48
N LEU A 438 -21.94 -14.91 -1.59
CA LEU A 438 -20.68 -14.28 -1.92
C LEU A 438 -20.92 -12.84 -2.39
N SER A 439 -19.95 -11.96 -2.16
CA SER A 439 -19.91 -10.64 -2.77
C SER A 439 -19.57 -10.74 -4.25
N GLU A 440 -20.20 -9.90 -5.07
CA GLU A 440 -19.94 -9.83 -6.52
C GLU A 440 -18.67 -9.05 -6.87
N GLU A 441 -18.14 -8.32 -5.88
CA GLU A 441 -16.97 -7.48 -6.02
C GLU A 441 -15.90 -7.87 -5.00
N ALA A 442 -14.65 -7.68 -5.41
CA ALA A 442 -13.49 -7.78 -4.55
C ALA A 442 -13.25 -6.44 -3.85
N VAL A 443 -13.09 -6.49 -2.53
CA VAL A 443 -12.85 -5.31 -1.69
C VAL A 443 -11.38 -5.29 -1.29
N PRO A 444 -10.66 -4.16 -1.44
CA PRO A 444 -9.31 -4.03 -0.91
C PRO A 444 -9.31 -4.25 0.61
N LEU A 445 -8.35 -5.00 1.14
CA LEU A 445 -8.36 -5.34 2.56
C LEU A 445 -8.31 -4.12 3.50
N PRO A 446 -7.56 -3.03 3.19
CA PRO A 446 -7.60 -1.81 4.00
C PRO A 446 -8.97 -1.13 4.00
N VAL A 447 -9.67 -1.12 2.85
CA VAL A 447 -11.02 -0.55 2.75
C VAL A 447 -12.02 -1.35 3.58
N LEU A 448 -11.84 -2.68 3.65
CA LEU A 448 -12.67 -3.53 4.49
C LEU A 448 -12.52 -3.19 5.98
N LEU A 449 -11.32 -2.80 6.45
CA LEU A 449 -11.10 -2.39 7.83
C LEU A 449 -11.89 -1.11 8.18
N ASP A 450 -11.92 -0.15 7.25
CA ASP A 450 -12.61 1.13 7.44
C ASP A 450 -14.13 0.99 7.30
N ARG A 451 -14.61 0.07 6.44
CA ARG A 451 -16.03 -0.06 6.07
C ARG A 451 -16.62 -1.43 6.36
N ALA A 452 -16.14 -2.10 7.41
CA ALA A 452 -16.59 -3.44 7.80
C ALA A 452 -18.11 -3.52 8.03
N GLY A 453 -18.72 -2.47 8.60
CA GLY A 453 -20.16 -2.42 8.85
C GLY A 453 -20.99 -2.42 7.56
N GLU A 454 -20.55 -1.70 6.53
CA GLU A 454 -21.26 -1.69 5.24
C GLU A 454 -21.15 -3.04 4.52
N ALA A 455 -19.97 -3.66 4.57
CA ALA A 455 -19.76 -5.00 4.05
C ALA A 455 -20.60 -6.05 4.80
N ALA A 456 -20.74 -5.90 6.12
CA ALA A 456 -21.58 -6.76 6.93
C ALA A 456 -23.07 -6.60 6.59
N GLU A 457 -23.52 -5.38 6.33
CA GLU A 457 -24.91 -5.11 5.94
C GLU A 457 -25.27 -5.79 4.61
N ASP A 458 -24.39 -5.73 3.60
CA ASP A 458 -24.61 -6.42 2.32
C ASP A 458 -24.69 -7.94 2.49
N LEU A 459 -23.74 -8.55 3.22
CA LEU A 459 -23.75 -9.99 3.48
C LEU A 459 -24.98 -10.44 4.30
N THR A 460 -25.37 -9.67 5.33
CA THR A 460 -26.59 -9.92 6.12
C THR A 460 -27.83 -9.89 5.23
N ALA A 461 -27.97 -8.86 4.38
CA ALA A 461 -29.09 -8.75 3.46
C ALA A 461 -29.16 -9.93 2.48
N ARG A 462 -28.00 -10.33 1.93
CA ARG A 462 -27.90 -11.49 1.02
C ARG A 462 -28.26 -12.80 1.71
N LEU A 463 -27.82 -13.03 2.96
CA LEU A 463 -28.16 -14.23 3.72
C LEU A 463 -29.65 -14.31 4.05
N HIS A 464 -30.28 -13.21 4.48
CA HIS A 464 -31.73 -13.17 4.69
C HIS A 464 -32.51 -13.41 3.40
N HIS A 465 -32.05 -12.83 2.28
CA HIS A 465 -32.66 -13.09 0.98
C HIS A 465 -32.53 -14.57 0.57
N ALA A 466 -31.35 -15.18 0.77
CA ALA A 466 -31.13 -16.60 0.52
C ALA A 466 -32.01 -17.49 1.40
N PHE A 467 -32.15 -17.15 2.70
CA PHE A 467 -33.05 -17.84 3.63
C PHE A 467 -34.49 -17.83 3.12
N ARG A 468 -35.04 -16.64 2.82
CA ARG A 468 -36.44 -16.52 2.36
C ARG A 468 -36.72 -17.22 1.03
N ARG A 469 -35.68 -17.42 0.21
CA ARG A 469 -35.81 -18.16 -1.06
C ARG A 469 -35.75 -19.68 -0.89
N ALA A 470 -35.15 -20.17 0.19
CA ALA A 470 -34.79 -21.57 0.36
C ALA A 470 -35.60 -22.32 1.43
N CYS A 471 -36.37 -21.63 2.29
CA CYS A 471 -36.87 -22.17 3.57
C CYS A 471 -38.41 -22.31 3.66
#